data_AF-A0A822XTD0-F1
#
_entry.id   AF-A0A822XTD0-F1
#
_cell.length_a   1.000
_cell.length_b   1.000
_cell.length_c   1.000
_cell.angle_alpha   90.00
_cell.angle_beta   90.00
_cell.angle_gamma   90.00
#
_symmetry.space_group_name_H-M   'P 1'
#
loop_
_entity.id
_entity.type
_entity.pdbx_description
1 polymer ?
#
loop_
_entity_poly.entity_id
_entity_poly.type
_entity_poly.pdbx_seq_one_letter_code
_entity_poly.pdbx_strand_id
1 'polypeptide(L)'
;MALPPGYAIAGDSSLPAMEAFSGVPSGTNTTSSVDHSHWSPSLSASLYKIDSWAAPYFSVNSSGNISVSPHGAETFPHQGINLMKVVKKVSELKFSGELGLQFSLIVRFPDVLKNSLESLQAAFDSAILSQGYDSYYQGVYPVKCNQDRFVGEGIVEFGSPFRFGLEAGSKTELLLPMTCLCKSNPEDFLVCNGYKDVEYISLSLIARNSI
;
A
#
# COMPACT_ATOMS: atom_id res chain seq x y z
N MET A 1 7.46 -26.56 -0.94
CA MET A 1 6.77 -25.35 -1.43
C MET A 1 7.75 -24.20 -1.22
N ALA A 2 8.18 -23.53 -2.27
CA ALA A 2 9.33 -22.61 -2.24
C ALA A 2 8.99 -21.31 -1.49
N LEU A 3 9.96 -20.78 -0.73
CA LEU A 3 9.88 -19.48 -0.06
C LEU A 3 9.69 -18.34 -1.08
N PRO A 4 8.92 -17.28 -0.76
CA PRO A 4 8.79 -16.13 -1.64
C PRO A 4 10.13 -15.38 -1.75
N PRO A 5 10.53 -14.93 -2.96
CA PRO A 5 11.71 -14.09 -3.13
C PRO A 5 11.41 -12.69 -2.56
N GLY A 6 12.05 -12.35 -1.44
CA GLY A 6 11.96 -10.99 -0.87
C GLY A 6 12.26 -10.84 0.62
N TYR A 7 12.24 -11.94 1.39
CA TYR A 7 12.58 -11.90 2.82
C TYR A 7 13.91 -12.58 3.09
N ALA A 8 14.98 -11.79 3.12
CA ALA A 8 16.25 -12.21 3.71
C ALA A 8 16.14 -12.07 5.23
N ILE A 9 16.33 -13.18 5.95
CA ILE A 9 16.52 -13.18 7.41
C ILE A 9 17.87 -12.52 7.69
N ALA A 10 17.86 -11.31 8.26
CA ALA A 10 19.07 -10.65 8.74
C ALA A 10 19.53 -11.31 10.06
N GLY A 11 20.23 -12.43 9.93
CA GLY A 11 20.97 -13.06 11.01
C GLY A 11 22.45 -12.69 10.93
N ASP A 12 22.81 -11.50 11.39
CA ASP A 12 24.09 -11.29 12.09
C ASP A 12 24.07 -9.97 12.86
N SER A 13 24.20 -10.08 14.17
CA SER A 13 24.20 -8.98 15.13
C SER A 13 25.57 -8.31 15.20
N SER A 14 25.83 -7.39 14.28
CA SER A 14 26.88 -6.38 14.42
C SER A 14 26.51 -5.13 13.64
N LEU A 15 26.15 -4.06 14.35
CA LEU A 15 25.98 -2.73 13.77
C LEU A 15 27.34 -2.26 13.25
N PRO A 16 27.47 -1.81 11.98
CA PRO A 16 28.71 -1.23 11.49
C PRO A 16 29.01 0.08 12.22
N ALA A 17 30.28 0.30 12.57
CA ALA A 17 30.73 1.50 13.26
C ALA A 17 30.50 2.76 12.43
N MET A 18 30.17 3.88 13.09
CA MET A 18 30.05 5.20 12.46
C MET A 18 31.41 5.66 11.93
N GLU A 19 31.54 5.76 10.61
CA GLU A 19 32.69 6.40 9.98
C GLU A 19 32.61 7.93 10.16
N ALA A 20 33.71 8.52 10.62
CA ALA A 20 33.86 9.96 10.78
C ALA A 20 34.00 10.63 9.41
N PHE A 21 33.24 11.72 9.21
CA PHE A 21 33.28 12.53 8.00
C PHE A 21 34.58 13.34 7.95
N SER A 22 35.64 12.79 7.35
CA SER A 22 36.88 13.52 7.08
C SER A 22 36.77 14.25 5.73
N GLY A 23 36.71 15.58 5.79
CA GLY A 23 36.72 16.43 4.60
C GLY A 23 38.00 16.29 3.78
N VAL A 24 37.81 16.49 2.46
CA VAL A 24 38.78 16.57 1.36
C VAL A 24 39.22 15.22 0.76
N PRO A 25 38.75 14.87 -0.47
CA PRO A 25 39.36 13.81 -1.25
C PRO A 25 40.65 14.34 -1.92
N SER A 26 41.76 13.65 -1.66
CA SER A 26 42.99 13.80 -2.43
C SER A 26 42.78 13.28 -3.85
N GLY A 27 43.21 14.08 -4.83
CA GLY A 27 43.03 13.80 -6.24
C GLY A 27 43.78 12.55 -6.70
N THR A 28 43.02 11.51 -7.01
CA THR A 28 43.34 10.55 -8.05
C THR A 28 42.30 10.72 -9.15
N ASN A 29 42.70 11.38 -10.25
CA ASN A 29 41.92 11.50 -11.46
C ASN A 29 41.76 10.11 -12.11
N THR A 30 40.84 9.31 -11.59
CA THR A 30 40.09 8.36 -12.42
C THR A 30 38.86 9.13 -12.86
N THR A 31 38.98 9.83 -13.99
CA THR A 31 37.82 10.26 -14.76
C THR A 31 37.08 8.99 -15.17
N SER A 32 36.17 8.51 -14.33
CA SER A 32 35.03 7.74 -14.80
C SER A 32 34.28 8.70 -15.71
N SER A 33 34.60 8.65 -16.99
CA SER A 33 33.77 9.24 -18.03
C SER A 33 32.36 8.75 -17.76
N VAL A 34 31.50 9.63 -17.22
CA VAL A 34 30.07 9.43 -17.33
C VAL A 34 29.81 9.50 -18.81
N ASP A 35 29.84 8.33 -19.44
CA ASP A 35 29.54 8.18 -20.84
C ASP A 35 28.16 8.82 -21.04
N HIS A 36 28.09 9.88 -21.84
CA HIS A 36 26.83 10.53 -22.22
C HIS A 36 26.05 9.63 -23.21
N SER A 37 26.08 8.32 -22.97
CA SER A 37 25.22 7.33 -23.60
C SER A 37 23.76 7.75 -23.38
N HIS A 38 23.00 7.82 -24.45
CA HIS A 38 21.62 8.30 -24.53
C HIS A 38 20.77 8.01 -23.27
N TRP A 39 20.09 9.03 -22.75
CA TRP A 39 19.16 8.90 -21.63
C TRP A 39 18.13 7.79 -21.90
N SER A 40 17.95 6.89 -20.94
CA SER A 40 17.10 5.71 -21.09
C SER A 40 16.07 5.60 -19.96
N PRO A 41 14.96 4.85 -20.17
CA PRO A 41 14.00 4.57 -19.11
C PRO A 41 14.62 3.93 -17.85
N SER A 42 15.63 3.07 -18.02
CA SER A 42 16.32 2.43 -16.89
C SER A 42 17.17 3.41 -16.08
N LEU A 43 17.79 4.40 -16.74
CA LEU A 43 18.48 5.49 -16.05
C LEU A 43 17.48 6.36 -15.25
N SER A 44 16.31 6.67 -15.80
CA SER A 44 15.24 7.35 -15.04
C SER A 44 14.78 6.54 -13.82
N ALA A 45 14.53 5.23 -14.00
CA ALA A 45 14.10 4.35 -12.90
C ALA A 45 15.16 4.30 -11.78
N SER A 46 16.43 4.25 -12.15
CA SER A 46 17.57 4.25 -11.22
C SER A 46 17.72 5.60 -10.51
N LEU A 47 17.66 6.71 -11.24
CA LEU A 47 17.80 8.07 -10.69
C LEU A 47 16.70 8.34 -9.65
N TYR A 48 15.45 8.01 -9.98
CA TYR A 48 14.30 8.20 -9.08
C TYR A 48 14.07 7.03 -8.11
N LYS A 49 14.92 6.00 -8.17
CA LYS A 49 14.86 4.78 -7.35
C LYS A 49 13.47 4.13 -7.32
N ILE A 50 12.76 4.15 -8.46
CA ILE A 50 11.36 3.69 -8.54
C ILE A 50 11.23 2.26 -8.02
N ASP A 51 12.12 1.37 -8.44
CA ASP A 51 12.08 -0.05 -8.07
C ASP A 51 12.31 -0.30 -6.57
N SER A 52 12.87 0.68 -5.83
CA SER A 52 13.16 0.52 -4.40
C SER A 52 11.96 0.79 -3.50
N TRP A 53 11.09 1.74 -3.85
CA TRP A 53 9.96 2.15 -3.00
C TRP A 53 8.60 1.80 -3.59
N ALA A 54 8.54 1.55 -4.90
CA ALA A 54 7.29 1.39 -5.62
C ALA A 54 7.00 -0.07 -6.00
N ALA A 55 7.99 -0.95 -5.89
CA ALA A 55 7.80 -2.38 -6.09
C ALA A 55 6.84 -2.98 -5.04
N PRO A 56 6.01 -3.97 -5.42
CA PRO A 56 5.87 -4.56 -6.75
C PRO A 56 4.87 -3.82 -7.66
N TYR A 57 4.29 -2.70 -7.21
CA TYR A 57 3.10 -2.10 -7.82
C TYR A 57 3.37 -1.09 -8.92
N PHE A 58 4.50 -0.38 -8.88
CA PHE A 58 4.84 0.62 -9.90
C PHE A 58 6.25 0.40 -10.44
N SER A 59 6.41 0.60 -11.74
CA SER A 59 7.68 0.49 -12.44
C SER A 59 7.73 1.43 -13.65
N VAL A 60 8.91 1.59 -14.24
CA VAL A 60 9.08 2.32 -15.51
C VAL A 60 9.08 1.31 -16.65
N ASN A 61 8.17 1.46 -17.63
CA ASN A 61 8.13 0.58 -18.80
C ASN A 61 9.15 0.98 -19.89
N SER A 62 9.26 0.15 -20.92
CA SER A 62 10.17 0.36 -22.06
C SER A 62 9.92 1.66 -22.83
N SER A 63 8.72 2.24 -22.73
CA SER A 63 8.38 3.54 -23.31
C SER A 63 8.68 4.73 -22.39
N GLY A 64 9.30 4.50 -21.22
CA GLY A 64 9.61 5.53 -20.23
C GLY A 64 8.42 6.03 -19.41
N ASN A 65 7.27 5.36 -19.45
CA ASN A 65 6.10 5.74 -18.66
C ASN A 65 5.99 4.90 -17.38
N ILE A 66 5.33 5.45 -16.36
CA ILE A 66 4.92 4.67 -15.19
C ILE A 66 3.90 3.61 -15.59
N SER A 67 4.20 2.37 -15.24
CA SER A 67 3.33 1.21 -15.33
C SER A 67 2.87 0.82 -13.94
N VAL A 68 1.58 0.50 -13.79
CA VAL A 68 0.97 0.02 -12.55
C VAL A 68 0.66 -1.46 -12.71
N SER A 69 1.05 -2.25 -11.72
CA SER A 69 0.83 -3.68 -11.60
C SER A 69 -0.19 -3.93 -10.48
N PRO A 70 -1.50 -3.93 -10.77
CA PRO A 70 -2.55 -3.93 -9.75
C PRO A 70 -2.53 -5.13 -8.79
N HIS A 71 -1.99 -6.27 -9.23
CA HIS A 71 -1.89 -7.51 -8.43
C HIS A 71 -0.44 -7.81 -8.02
N GLY A 72 0.41 -6.79 -7.94
CA GLY A 72 1.82 -6.95 -7.59
C GLY A 72 2.56 -7.87 -8.56
N ALA A 73 3.36 -8.79 -8.02
CA ALA A 73 4.15 -9.75 -8.81
C ALA A 73 3.28 -10.72 -9.64
N GLU A 74 2.04 -10.97 -9.23
CA GLU A 74 1.08 -11.84 -9.91
C GLU A 74 0.31 -11.13 -11.05
N THR A 75 0.65 -9.86 -11.32
CA THR A 75 0.01 -9.11 -12.41
C THR A 75 0.39 -9.70 -13.77
N PHE A 76 -0.60 -10.17 -14.53
CA PHE A 76 -0.37 -10.59 -15.91
C PHE A 76 -0.07 -9.39 -16.81
N PRO A 77 0.75 -9.55 -17.88
CA PRO A 77 1.12 -8.43 -18.77
C PRO A 77 -0.05 -7.63 -19.34
N HIS A 78 -1.20 -8.27 -19.58
CA HIS A 78 -2.41 -7.62 -20.11
C HIS A 78 -3.22 -6.84 -19.05
N GLN A 79 -2.94 -7.06 -17.76
CA GLN A 79 -3.55 -6.33 -16.64
C GLN A 79 -2.74 -5.09 -16.23
N GLY A 80 -1.50 -4.98 -16.71
CA GLY A 80 -0.64 -3.82 -16.45
C GLY A 80 -1.23 -2.53 -17.02
N ILE A 81 -1.22 -1.46 -16.22
CA ILE A 81 -1.83 -0.18 -16.57
C ILE A 81 -0.73 0.85 -16.86
N ASN A 82 -0.66 1.36 -18.08
CA ASN A 82 0.19 2.50 -18.39
C ASN A 82 -0.49 3.80 -17.93
N LEU A 83 0.03 4.42 -16.88
CA LEU A 83 -0.57 5.60 -16.25
C LEU A 83 -0.69 6.80 -17.22
N MET A 84 0.27 6.94 -18.14
CA MET A 84 0.21 7.99 -19.17
C MET A 84 -0.98 7.80 -20.11
N LYS A 85 -1.38 6.56 -20.41
CA LYS A 85 -2.60 6.29 -21.21
C LYS A 85 -3.87 6.70 -20.46
N VAL A 86 -3.92 6.48 -19.14
CA VAL A 86 -5.04 6.93 -18.30
C VAL A 86 -5.16 8.45 -18.34
N VAL A 87 -4.06 9.16 -18.13
CA VAL A 87 -4.02 10.64 -18.18
C VAL A 87 -4.49 11.16 -19.54
N LYS A 88 -4.01 10.59 -20.64
CA LYS A 88 -4.43 10.97 -22.00
C LYS A 88 -5.92 10.76 -22.22
N LYS A 89 -6.45 9.60 -21.85
CA LYS A 89 -7.89 9.29 -21.97
C LYS A 89 -8.75 10.31 -21.21
N VAL A 90 -8.36 10.67 -19.99
CA VAL A 90 -9.10 11.69 -19.21
C VAL A 90 -9.00 13.08 -19.84
N SER A 91 -7.87 13.40 -20.47
CA SER A 91 -7.70 14.67 -21.20
C SER A 91 -8.63 14.76 -22.41
N GLU A 92 -8.67 13.71 -23.21
CA GLU A 92 -9.45 13.63 -24.45
C GLU A 92 -10.96 13.78 -24.18
N LEU A 93 -11.46 13.18 -23.10
CA LEU A 93 -12.86 13.31 -22.67
C LEU A 93 -13.28 14.76 -22.34
N LYS A 94 -12.32 15.65 -22.02
CA LYS A 94 -12.60 17.09 -21.84
C LYS A 94 -12.76 17.81 -23.16
N PHE A 95 -12.01 17.40 -24.19
CA PHE A 95 -12.05 18.03 -25.49
C PHE A 95 -13.25 17.56 -26.33
N SER A 96 -13.83 16.38 -26.02
CA SER A 96 -15.01 15.84 -26.71
C SER A 96 -16.36 16.37 -26.23
N GLY A 97 -16.40 17.27 -25.24
CA GLY A 97 -17.65 17.87 -24.73
C GLY A 97 -18.50 16.96 -23.85
N GLU A 98 -18.02 15.75 -23.54
CA GLU A 98 -18.52 14.97 -22.40
C GLU A 98 -18.07 15.65 -21.09
N LEU A 99 -18.66 15.32 -19.94
CA LEU A 99 -18.30 15.88 -18.62
C LEU A 99 -16.84 15.56 -18.26
N GLY A 100 -15.90 16.26 -18.87
CA GLY A 100 -14.48 15.98 -18.79
C GLY A 100 -13.92 16.36 -17.43
N LEU A 101 -13.18 15.43 -16.82
CA LEU A 101 -12.64 15.62 -15.48
C LEU A 101 -11.52 16.66 -15.47
N GLN A 102 -11.65 17.73 -14.66
CA GLN A 102 -10.61 18.76 -14.52
C GLN A 102 -9.29 18.19 -13.95
N PHE A 103 -8.13 18.76 -14.30
CA PHE A 103 -6.84 18.29 -13.80
C PHE A 103 -6.60 18.74 -12.35
N SER A 104 -5.70 18.04 -11.66
CA SER A 104 -5.75 17.71 -10.23
C SER A 104 -6.71 16.55 -9.96
N LEU A 105 -6.28 15.36 -10.37
CA LEU A 105 -7.04 14.11 -10.24
C LEU A 105 -6.35 13.18 -9.26
N ILE A 106 -7.15 12.50 -8.43
CA ILE A 106 -6.71 11.41 -7.58
C ILE A 106 -7.11 10.11 -8.27
N VAL A 107 -6.11 9.34 -8.70
CA VAL A 107 -6.32 8.00 -9.27
C VAL A 107 -6.10 6.98 -8.16
N ARG A 108 -7.12 6.17 -7.89
CA ARG A 108 -7.09 5.11 -6.87
C ARG A 108 -7.00 3.74 -7.57
N PHE A 109 -6.26 2.82 -6.97
CA PHE A 109 -6.12 1.44 -7.46
C PHE A 109 -6.60 0.48 -6.37
N PRO A 110 -7.90 0.16 -6.30
CA PRO A 110 -8.44 -0.75 -5.28
C PRO A 110 -7.79 -2.13 -5.31
N ASP A 111 -7.39 -2.62 -6.48
CA ASP A 111 -6.69 -3.90 -6.60
C ASP A 111 -5.33 -3.93 -5.90
N VAL A 112 -4.61 -2.80 -5.87
CA VAL A 112 -3.35 -2.67 -5.11
C VAL A 112 -3.63 -2.75 -3.61
N LEU A 113 -4.74 -2.16 -3.15
CA LEU A 113 -5.17 -2.26 -1.75
C LEU A 113 -5.48 -3.72 -1.39
N LYS A 114 -6.27 -4.39 -2.24
CA LYS A 114 -6.59 -5.82 -2.09
C LYS A 114 -5.33 -6.67 -2.01
N ASN A 115 -4.43 -6.54 -2.98
CA ASN A 115 -3.21 -7.32 -3.02
C ASN A 115 -2.28 -7.03 -1.83
N SER A 116 -2.28 -5.80 -1.32
CA SER A 116 -1.54 -5.43 -0.10
C SER A 116 -2.09 -6.14 1.14
N LEU A 117 -3.43 -6.23 1.27
CA LEU A 117 -4.06 -6.97 2.37
C LEU A 117 -3.77 -8.48 2.28
N GLU A 118 -3.91 -9.06 1.10
CA GLU A 118 -3.60 -10.48 0.85
C GLU A 118 -2.13 -10.79 1.15
N SER A 119 -1.21 -9.91 0.73
CA SER A 119 0.23 -10.06 0.99
C SER A 119 0.56 -9.96 2.48
N LEU A 120 -0.11 -9.04 3.20
CA LEU A 120 0.05 -8.91 4.65
C LEU A 120 -0.43 -10.19 5.37
N GLN A 121 -1.62 -10.69 5.02
CA GLN A 121 -2.13 -11.94 5.60
C GLN A 121 -1.18 -13.11 5.31
N ALA A 122 -0.78 -13.28 4.05
CA ALA A 122 0.11 -14.37 3.63
C ALA A 122 1.46 -14.33 4.37
N ALA A 123 2.01 -13.14 4.63
CA ALA A 123 3.24 -12.99 5.41
C ALA A 123 3.05 -13.49 6.86
N PHE A 124 1.94 -13.13 7.51
CA PHE A 124 1.64 -13.61 8.86
C PHE A 124 1.35 -15.12 8.90
N ASP A 125 0.56 -15.64 7.94
CA ASP A 125 0.27 -17.07 7.85
C ASP A 125 1.55 -17.89 7.67
N SER A 126 2.47 -17.41 6.82
CA SER A 126 3.80 -18.04 6.64
C SER A 126 4.62 -18.02 7.93
N ALA A 127 4.61 -16.91 8.66
CA ALA A 127 5.34 -16.80 9.93
C ALA A 127 4.76 -17.74 10.99
N ILE A 128 3.43 -17.76 11.15
CA ILE A 128 2.68 -18.62 12.08
C ILE A 128 3.00 -20.09 11.81
N LEU A 129 2.92 -20.52 10.55
CA LEU A 129 3.23 -21.89 10.14
C LEU A 129 4.71 -22.24 10.43
N SER A 130 5.64 -21.33 10.12
CA SER A 130 7.08 -21.58 10.32
C SER A 130 7.48 -21.68 11.80
N GLN A 131 6.75 -21.02 12.70
CA GLN A 131 7.02 -21.00 14.13
C GLN A 131 6.17 -22.00 14.91
N GLY A 132 5.24 -22.71 14.26
CA GLY A 132 4.31 -23.62 14.93
C GLY A 132 3.41 -22.90 15.95
N TYR A 133 2.98 -21.68 15.63
CA TYR A 133 2.07 -20.92 16.50
C TYR A 133 0.63 -21.40 16.34
N ASP A 134 -0.06 -21.66 17.45
CA ASP A 134 -1.37 -22.33 17.46
C ASP A 134 -2.58 -21.40 17.21
N SER A 135 -2.34 -20.10 17.00
CA SER A 135 -3.40 -19.11 16.75
C SER A 135 -3.18 -18.41 15.42
N TYR A 136 -4.12 -17.53 15.06
CA TYR A 136 -4.17 -16.86 13.76
C TYR A 136 -3.89 -15.37 13.88
N TYR A 137 -3.51 -14.76 12.76
CA TYR A 137 -3.45 -13.31 12.62
C TYR A 137 -4.81 -12.74 12.21
N GLN A 138 -5.23 -11.68 12.87
CA GLN A 138 -6.40 -10.88 12.51
C GLN A 138 -5.99 -9.41 12.50
N GLY A 139 -5.95 -8.81 11.32
CA GLY A 139 -5.57 -7.42 11.15
C GLY A 139 -6.72 -6.46 11.43
N VAL A 140 -6.36 -5.23 11.82
CA VAL A 140 -7.30 -4.12 11.98
C VAL A 140 -6.74 -2.87 11.29
N TYR A 141 -7.57 -2.17 10.52
CA TYR A 141 -7.15 -0.95 9.83
C TYR A 141 -7.54 0.30 10.64
N PRO A 142 -6.57 1.11 11.06
CA PRO A 142 -6.84 2.35 11.78
C PRO A 142 -7.37 3.42 10.82
N VAL A 143 -8.66 3.79 10.96
CA VAL A 143 -9.32 4.71 10.00
C VAL A 143 -8.71 6.11 10.03
N LYS A 144 -8.02 6.48 11.11
CA LYS A 144 -7.25 7.73 11.21
C LYS A 144 -6.25 7.93 10.08
N CYS A 145 -5.76 6.84 9.47
CA CYS A 145 -4.81 6.90 8.35
C CYS A 145 -5.45 7.42 7.06
N ASN A 146 -6.70 7.05 6.80
CA ASN A 146 -7.48 7.53 5.67
C ASN A 146 -8.97 7.31 5.94
N GLN A 147 -9.70 8.40 6.22
CA GLN A 147 -11.13 8.37 6.54
C GLN A 147 -12.04 8.34 5.28
N ASP A 148 -11.48 8.17 4.08
CA ASP A 148 -12.28 8.06 2.86
C ASP A 148 -13.10 6.76 2.87
N ARG A 149 -14.41 6.90 2.65
CA ARG A 149 -15.38 5.80 2.66
C ARG A 149 -14.98 4.67 1.71
N PHE A 150 -14.46 4.98 0.51
CA PHE A 150 -14.10 3.96 -0.46
C PHE A 150 -12.90 3.13 0.00
N VAL A 151 -11.99 3.72 0.78
CA VAL A 151 -10.88 2.97 1.39
C VAL A 151 -11.43 2.09 2.51
N GLY A 152 -12.25 2.63 3.41
CA GLY A 152 -12.85 1.86 4.51
C GLY A 152 -13.69 0.68 4.01
N GLU A 153 -14.55 0.90 3.01
CA GLU A 153 -15.36 -0.16 2.39
C GLU A 153 -14.47 -1.19 1.67
N GLY A 154 -13.46 -0.74 0.92
CA GLY A 154 -12.50 -1.65 0.28
C GLY A 154 -11.73 -2.51 1.28
N ILE A 155 -11.31 -1.96 2.41
CA ILE A 155 -10.64 -2.74 3.47
C ILE A 155 -11.56 -3.85 3.99
N VAL A 156 -12.83 -3.53 4.30
CA VAL A 156 -13.78 -4.51 4.83
C VAL A 156 -14.13 -5.57 3.78
N GLU A 157 -14.39 -5.15 2.54
CA GLU A 157 -14.72 -6.06 1.44
C GLU A 157 -13.57 -7.02 1.13
N PHE A 158 -12.36 -6.49 0.90
CA PHE A 158 -11.19 -7.30 0.56
C PHE A 158 -10.64 -8.09 1.75
N GLY A 159 -10.86 -7.60 2.97
CA GLY A 159 -10.41 -8.21 4.21
C GLY A 159 -11.36 -9.27 4.79
N SER A 160 -12.60 -9.36 4.28
CA SER A 160 -13.62 -10.30 4.78
C SER A 160 -13.16 -11.77 4.85
N PRO A 161 -12.42 -12.33 3.87
CA PRO A 161 -11.88 -13.70 3.97
C PRO A 161 -10.93 -13.92 5.15
N PHE A 162 -10.37 -12.83 5.70
CA PHE A 162 -9.34 -12.83 6.74
C PHE A 162 -9.87 -12.31 8.09
N ARG A 163 -11.18 -12.05 8.20
CA ARG A 163 -11.82 -11.41 9.35
C ARG A 163 -11.23 -10.03 9.69
N PHE A 164 -10.80 -9.28 8.67
CA PHE A 164 -10.09 -8.03 8.87
C PHE A 164 -11.02 -6.95 9.44
N GLY A 165 -10.60 -6.33 10.54
CA GLY A 165 -11.40 -5.34 11.25
C GLY A 165 -11.00 -3.90 10.99
N LEU A 166 -11.65 -2.98 11.69
CA LEU A 166 -11.37 -1.54 11.68
C LEU A 166 -11.08 -1.03 13.10
N GLU A 167 -10.24 0.00 13.19
CA GLU A 167 -9.94 0.70 14.44
C GLU A 167 -10.37 2.17 14.35
N ALA A 168 -11.04 2.65 15.40
CA ALA A 168 -11.45 4.05 15.55
C ALA A 168 -10.82 4.66 16.80
N GLY A 169 -10.16 5.81 16.65
CA GLY A 169 -9.50 6.53 17.75
C GLY A 169 -10.31 7.69 18.33
N SER A 170 -11.46 8.03 17.75
CA SER A 170 -12.30 9.15 18.20
C SER A 170 -13.78 8.94 17.90
N LYS A 171 -14.64 9.73 18.56
CA LYS A 171 -16.10 9.63 18.40
C LYS A 171 -16.54 9.86 16.95
N THR A 172 -15.88 10.78 16.24
CA THR A 172 -16.15 11.05 14.82
C THR A 172 -15.66 9.92 13.93
N GLU A 173 -14.51 9.32 14.25
CA GLU A 173 -13.98 8.18 13.50
C GLU A 173 -14.85 6.94 13.64
N LEU A 174 -15.48 6.71 14.80
CA LEU A 174 -16.30 5.52 15.08
C LEU A 174 -17.48 5.34 14.10
N LEU A 175 -18.01 6.44 13.56
CA LEU A 175 -19.12 6.39 12.61
C LEU A 175 -18.74 5.66 11.31
N LEU A 176 -17.51 5.80 10.82
CA LEU A 176 -17.08 5.16 9.58
C LEU A 176 -17.06 3.62 9.73
N PRO A 177 -16.35 3.03 10.72
CA PRO A 177 -16.42 1.60 10.96
C PRO A 177 -17.83 1.07 11.22
N MET A 178 -18.66 1.82 11.97
CA MET A 178 -20.05 1.42 12.15
C MET A 178 -20.76 1.25 10.81
N THR A 179 -20.63 2.21 9.89
CA THR A 179 -21.27 2.12 8.58
C THR A 179 -20.68 1.05 7.67
N CYS A 180 -19.36 0.85 7.70
CA CYS A 180 -18.69 -0.15 6.87
C CYS A 180 -18.96 -1.58 7.36
N LEU A 181 -19.01 -1.80 8.67
CA LEU A 181 -19.14 -3.12 9.26
C LEU A 181 -20.59 -3.62 9.36
N CYS A 182 -21.60 -2.76 9.26
CA CYS A 182 -23.03 -3.16 9.28
C CYS A 182 -23.42 -4.26 8.27
N LYS A 183 -22.61 -4.50 7.23
CA LYS A 183 -22.83 -5.54 6.21
C LYS A 183 -21.72 -6.59 6.17
N SER A 184 -20.83 -6.56 7.16
CA SER A 184 -19.62 -7.37 7.22
C SER A 184 -19.85 -8.68 8.00
N ASN A 185 -18.77 -9.43 8.23
CA ASN A 185 -18.87 -10.68 8.99
C ASN A 185 -18.97 -10.35 10.50
N PRO A 186 -19.85 -11.02 11.27
CA PRO A 186 -19.90 -10.85 12.73
C PRO A 186 -18.56 -11.06 13.46
N GLU A 187 -17.62 -11.77 12.84
CA GLU A 187 -16.29 -12.03 13.38
C GLU A 187 -15.27 -10.89 13.10
N ASP A 188 -15.65 -9.86 12.34
CA ASP A 188 -14.79 -8.71 12.02
C ASP A 188 -14.66 -7.79 13.25
N PHE A 189 -13.43 -7.42 13.61
CA PHE A 189 -13.21 -6.60 14.80
C PHE A 189 -13.50 -5.12 14.57
N LEU A 190 -14.17 -4.51 15.55
CA LEU A 190 -14.17 -3.07 15.77
C LEU A 190 -13.37 -2.74 17.03
N VAL A 191 -12.19 -2.14 16.85
CA VAL A 191 -11.32 -1.73 17.96
C VAL A 191 -11.54 -0.24 18.27
N CYS A 192 -11.92 0.04 19.51
CA CYS A 192 -12.22 1.39 19.98
C CYS A 192 -11.09 1.96 20.84
N ASN A 193 -10.29 2.86 20.28
CA ASN A 193 -9.15 3.53 20.91
C ASN A 193 -9.41 5.01 21.20
N GLY A 194 -8.41 5.67 21.79
CA GLY A 194 -8.46 7.09 22.15
C GLY A 194 -9.30 7.43 23.37
N TYR A 195 -9.58 8.73 23.55
CA TYR A 195 -10.36 9.26 24.67
C TYR A 195 -11.85 8.91 24.53
N LYS A 196 -12.45 8.42 25.62
CA LYS A 196 -13.82 7.89 25.63
C LYS A 196 -14.67 8.66 26.63
N ASP A 197 -15.53 9.54 26.11
CA ASP A 197 -16.59 10.17 26.88
C ASP A 197 -17.82 9.24 26.95
N VAL A 198 -18.84 9.63 27.72
CA VAL A 198 -20.08 8.85 27.90
C VAL A 198 -20.77 8.59 26.56
N GLU A 199 -20.74 9.56 25.65
CA GLU A 199 -21.32 9.44 24.31
C GLU A 199 -20.57 8.44 23.44
N TYR A 200 -19.24 8.46 23.44
CA TYR A 200 -18.41 7.49 22.73
C TYR A 200 -18.72 6.08 23.22
N ILE A 201 -18.75 5.87 24.54
CA ILE A 201 -19.08 4.56 25.11
C ILE A 201 -20.48 4.12 24.68
N SER A 202 -21.47 5.01 24.77
CA SER A 202 -22.85 4.72 24.34
C SER A 202 -22.91 4.33 22.85
N LEU A 203 -22.20 5.07 22.00
CA LEU A 203 -22.12 4.81 20.57
C LEU A 203 -21.44 3.46 20.26
N SER A 204 -20.36 3.13 20.98
CA SER A 204 -19.67 1.83 20.83
C SER A 204 -20.53 0.65 21.27
N LEU A 205 -21.40 0.82 22.27
CA LEU A 205 -22.36 -0.20 22.69
C LEU A 205 -23.50 -0.35 21.67
N ILE A 206 -23.95 0.74 21.06
CA ILE A 206 -24.91 0.68 19.95
C ILE A 206 -24.30 -0.07 18.77
N ALA A 207 -23.04 0.23 18.42
CA ALA A 207 -22.31 -0.45 17.37
C ALA A 207 -22.27 -1.96 17.58
N ARG A 208 -21.94 -2.41 18.80
CA ARG A 208 -21.92 -3.83 19.18
C ARG A 208 -23.26 -4.56 18.97
N ASN A 209 -24.38 -3.86 19.11
CA ASN A 209 -25.72 -4.46 18.92
C ASN A 209 -26.22 -4.37 17.47
N SER A 210 -25.57 -3.55 16.64
CA SER A 210 -26.04 -3.21 15.28
C SER A 210 -25.16 -3.79 14.17
N ILE A 211 -23.94 -4.18 14.52
CA ILE A 211 -22.94 -4.87 13.68
C ILE A 211 -22.92 -6.33 14.14
#